data_AF-A0A838SZU9-F1
#
_entry.id   AF-A0A838SZU9-F1
#
_cell.length_a   1.000
_cell.length_b   1.000
_cell.length_c   1.000
_cell.angle_alpha   90.00
_cell.angle_beta   90.00
_cell.angle_gamma   90.00
#
_symmetry.space_group_name_H-M   'P 1'
#
loop_
_entity.id
_entity.type
_entity.pdbx_description
1 polymer ?
#
loop_
_entity_poly.entity_id
_entity_poly.type
_entity_poly.pdbx_seq_one_letter_code
_entity_poly.pdbx_strand_id
1 'polypeptide(L)'
;ITSTNKCRPPGNRAPKPDEMAACAGYLDRQLVLVKPDVVLAMGGTAARRLHPLATSQSVRLADLRAAAATVAASRRLLVTYHPAAAMRFPAQRQPFFDDLRAACEQAGLVAVASS
;
A
#
# COMPACT_ATOMS: atom_id res chain seq x y z
N ILE A 1 3.91 9.55 -6.42
CA ILE A 1 3.22 8.26 -6.67
C ILE A 1 4.19 7.32 -7.35
N THR A 2 4.27 6.05 -6.95
CA THR A 2 5.14 5.05 -7.59
C THR A 2 4.62 3.63 -7.39
N SER A 3 5.20 2.65 -8.07
CA SER A 3 4.85 1.22 -8.02
C SER A 3 5.99 0.36 -7.45
N THR A 4 5.69 -0.86 -6.99
CA THR A 4 6.71 -1.84 -6.56
C THR A 4 7.59 -2.33 -7.71
N ASN A 5 7.01 -2.47 -8.90
CA ASN A 5 7.70 -2.89 -10.12
C ASN A 5 7.71 -1.73 -11.10
N LYS A 6 8.89 -1.43 -11.68
CA LYS A 6 9.06 -0.29 -12.59
C LYS A 6 8.77 -0.62 -14.05
N CYS A 7 8.56 -1.90 -14.36
CA CYS A 7 8.23 -2.40 -15.69
C CYS A 7 6.88 -3.12 -15.67
N ARG A 8 6.12 -3.01 -16.77
CA ARG A 8 4.83 -3.69 -16.93
C ARG A 8 5.04 -5.17 -17.25
N PRO A 9 4.53 -6.11 -16.43
CA PRO A 9 4.61 -7.53 -16.76
C PRO A 9 3.82 -7.88 -18.03
N PRO A 10 4.26 -8.88 -18.81
CA PRO A 10 3.53 -9.36 -19.98
C PRO A 10 2.09 -9.75 -19.65
N GLY A 11 1.13 -9.35 -20.49
CA GLY A 11 -0.30 -9.65 -20.26
C GLY A 11 -0.89 -9.02 -19.00
N ASN A 12 -0.23 -8.02 -18.39
CA ASN A 12 -0.69 -7.36 -17.16
C ASN A 12 -0.90 -8.33 -15.97
N ARG A 13 -0.19 -9.47 -15.98
CA ARG A 13 -0.18 -10.39 -14.84
C ARG A 13 0.45 -9.73 -13.62
N ALA A 14 0.27 -10.36 -12.46
CA ALA A 14 1.04 -9.99 -11.28
C ALA A 14 2.56 -10.22 -11.53
N PRO A 15 3.42 -9.33 -11.01
CA PRO A 15 4.87 -9.55 -11.06
C PRO A 15 5.24 -10.79 -10.24
N LYS A 16 6.21 -11.55 -10.74
CA LYS A 16 6.76 -12.71 -10.08
C LYS A 16 7.69 -12.30 -8.92
N PRO A 17 7.98 -13.20 -7.96
CA PRO A 17 8.87 -12.91 -6.84
C PRO A 17 10.26 -12.40 -7.24
N ASP A 18 10.87 -12.98 -8.27
CA ASP A 18 12.16 -12.57 -8.84
C ASP A 18 12.10 -11.18 -9.48
N GLU A 19 11.04 -10.87 -10.23
CA GLU A 19 10.81 -9.54 -10.82
C GLU A 19 10.62 -8.46 -9.74
N MET A 20 9.91 -8.80 -8.64
CA MET A 20 9.77 -7.92 -7.49
C MET A 20 11.11 -7.69 -6.78
N ALA A 21 11.90 -8.75 -6.58
CA ALA A 21 13.22 -8.66 -5.95
C ALA A 21 14.18 -7.79 -6.77
N ALA A 22 14.20 -7.97 -8.10
CA ALA A 22 15.03 -7.16 -9.00
C ALA A 22 14.64 -5.66 -8.98
N CYS A 23 13.35 -5.34 -8.80
CA CYS A 23 12.88 -3.96 -8.71
C CYS A 23 12.96 -3.35 -7.30
N ALA A 24 13.18 -4.14 -6.26
CA ALA A 24 12.99 -3.72 -4.87
C ALA A 24 13.85 -2.50 -4.50
N GLY A 25 15.11 -2.46 -4.96
CA GLY A 25 16.05 -1.40 -4.64
C GLY A 25 15.63 0.00 -5.10
N TYR A 26 14.79 0.11 -6.14
CA TYR A 26 14.28 1.41 -6.58
C TYR A 26 13.32 2.00 -5.55
N LEU A 27 12.35 1.22 -5.07
CA LEU A 27 11.38 1.69 -4.09
C LEU A 27 12.06 2.02 -2.77
N ASP A 28 13.02 1.20 -2.34
CA ASP A 28 13.76 1.43 -1.10
C ASP A 28 14.52 2.75 -1.14
N ARG A 29 15.23 3.02 -2.24
CA ARG A 29 15.94 4.29 -2.45
C ARG A 29 14.95 5.47 -2.50
N GLN A 30 13.81 5.31 -3.16
CA GLN A 30 12.77 6.35 -3.21
C GLN A 30 12.25 6.68 -1.80
N LEU A 31 11.99 5.68 -0.96
CA LEU A 31 11.56 5.88 0.42
C LEU A 31 12.63 6.60 1.26
N VAL A 32 13.91 6.25 1.08
CA VAL A 32 15.04 6.90 1.78
C VAL A 32 15.23 8.35 1.36
N LEU A 33 15.07 8.65 0.07
CA LEU A 33 15.27 10.00 -0.47
C LEU A 33 14.10 10.94 -0.17
N VAL A 34 12.87 10.46 -0.35
CA VAL A 34 11.66 11.26 -0.15
C VAL A 34 11.33 11.42 1.34
N LYS A 35 11.66 10.42 2.17
CA LYS A 35 11.35 10.38 3.61
C LYS A 35 9.88 10.74 3.90
N PRO A 36 8.91 10.02 3.30
CA PRO A 36 7.50 10.36 3.50
C PRO A 36 7.05 10.04 4.94
N ASP A 37 6.30 10.97 5.54
CA ASP A 37 5.66 10.75 6.85
C ASP A 37 4.53 9.70 6.76
N VAL A 38 3.84 9.65 5.62
CA VAL A 38 2.72 8.75 5.33
C VAL A 38 2.94 8.01 4.02
N VAL A 39 2.72 6.70 4.04
CA VAL A 39 2.72 5.83 2.85
C VAL A 39 1.39 5.08 2.79
N LEU A 40 0.65 5.23 1.70
CA LEU A 40 -0.54 4.43 1.40
C LEU A 40 -0.18 3.31 0.41
N ALA A 41 -0.13 2.08 0.88
CA ALA A 41 0.13 0.89 0.08
C ALA A 41 -1.17 0.35 -0.54
N MET A 42 -1.26 0.36 -1.87
CA MET A 42 -2.48 0.03 -2.59
C MET A 42 -2.38 -1.36 -3.23
N GLY A 43 -3.18 -2.31 -2.75
CA GLY A 43 -3.24 -3.68 -3.26
C GLY A 43 -2.18 -4.62 -2.67
N GLY A 44 -2.33 -5.91 -2.98
CA GLY A 44 -1.56 -7.00 -2.36
C GLY A 44 -0.04 -6.90 -2.58
N THR A 45 0.40 -6.51 -3.77
CA THR A 45 1.84 -6.41 -4.08
C THR A 45 2.53 -5.32 -3.26
N ALA A 46 1.93 -4.12 -3.18
CA ALA A 46 2.47 -3.01 -2.39
C ALA A 46 2.41 -3.32 -0.89
N ALA A 47 1.27 -3.84 -0.42
CA ALA A 47 1.09 -4.23 0.97
C ALA A 47 2.14 -5.27 1.41
N ARG A 48 2.36 -6.32 0.61
CA ARG A 48 3.35 -7.36 0.94
C ARG A 48 4.79 -6.85 0.95
N ARG A 49 5.13 -5.87 0.11
CA ARG A 49 6.49 -5.32 0.09
C ARG A 49 6.81 -4.47 1.33
N LEU A 50 5.80 -3.76 1.84
CA LEU A 50 5.98 -2.70 2.84
C LEU A 50 5.55 -3.11 4.24
N HIS A 51 4.58 -4.02 4.38
CA HIS A 51 3.99 -4.36 5.65
C HIS A 51 4.81 -5.44 6.37
N PRO A 52 5.26 -5.22 7.63
CA PRO A 52 6.16 -6.16 8.32
C PRO A 52 5.52 -7.53 8.59
N LEU A 53 4.20 -7.60 8.76
CA LEU A 53 3.47 -8.86 8.93
C LEU A 53 3.29 -9.67 7.64
N ALA A 54 3.73 -9.17 6.48
CA ALA A 54 3.64 -9.90 5.22
C ALA A 54 4.79 -10.92 5.06
N THR A 55 4.88 -11.86 5.99
CA THR A 55 5.96 -12.85 6.07
C THR A 55 5.87 -13.95 5.01
N SER A 56 4.72 -14.09 4.34
CA SER A 56 4.53 -15.05 3.26
C SER A 56 3.44 -14.62 2.26
N GLN A 57 3.33 -15.32 1.12
CA GLN A 57 2.31 -15.05 0.11
C GLN A 57 0.87 -15.44 0.55
N SER A 58 0.71 -16.22 1.62
CA SER A 58 -0.62 -16.62 2.10
C SER A 58 -1.32 -15.56 2.95
N VAL A 59 -0.57 -14.55 3.44
CA VAL A 59 -1.15 -13.46 4.24
C VAL A 59 -2.09 -12.63 3.36
N ARG A 60 -3.36 -12.53 3.76
CA ARG A 60 -4.39 -11.88 2.96
C ARG A 60 -4.27 -10.37 3.06
N LEU A 61 -4.62 -9.66 1.99
CA LEU A 61 -4.63 -8.20 1.96
C LEU A 61 -5.56 -7.62 3.04
N ALA A 62 -6.70 -8.25 3.30
CA ALA A 62 -7.64 -7.81 4.33
C ALA A 62 -7.01 -7.82 5.73
N ASP A 63 -6.19 -8.83 6.03
CA ASP A 63 -5.49 -8.95 7.31
C ASP A 63 -4.43 -7.86 7.46
N LEU A 64 -3.64 -7.62 6.40
CA LEU A 64 -2.66 -6.52 6.37
C LEU A 64 -3.32 -5.14 6.48
N ARG A 65 -4.49 -4.96 5.85
CA ARG A 65 -5.28 -3.73 5.97
C ARG A 65 -5.75 -3.50 7.41
N ALA A 66 -6.29 -4.53 8.05
CA ALA A 66 -6.75 -4.44 9.43
C ALA A 66 -5.59 -4.18 10.42
N ALA A 67 -4.42 -4.75 10.16
CA ALA A 67 -3.24 -4.60 11.00
C ALA A 67 -2.43 -3.31 10.75
N ALA A 68 -2.67 -2.59 9.65
CA ALA A 68 -1.87 -1.41 9.30
C ALA A 68 -1.87 -0.33 10.40
N ALA A 69 -2.98 -0.18 11.14
CA ALA A 69 -3.10 0.77 12.25
C ALA A 69 -2.25 0.40 13.49
N THR A 70 -1.76 -0.83 13.60
CA THR A 70 -1.02 -1.32 14.78
C THR A 70 0.50 -1.34 14.56
N VAL A 71 0.97 -0.99 13.37
CA VAL A 71 2.40 -0.95 13.06
C VAL A 71 3.02 0.32 13.63
N ALA A 72 3.67 0.20 14.79
CA ALA A 72 4.55 1.25 15.30
C ALA A 72 5.78 1.35 14.40
N ALA A 73 5.84 2.37 13.55
CA ALA A 73 6.96 2.62 12.66
C ALA A 73 7.32 4.10 12.63
N SER A 74 8.58 4.39 12.26
CA SER A 74 9.06 5.77 12.01
C SER A 74 8.33 6.47 10.86
N ARG A 75 7.57 5.71 10.07
CA ARG A 75 6.69 6.19 9.00
C ARG A 75 5.30 5.57 9.19
N ARG A 76 4.23 6.33 8.96
CA ARG A 76 2.86 5.80 9.03
C ARG A 76 2.57 5.02 7.75
N LEU A 77 2.28 3.73 7.87
CA LEU A 77 1.91 2.87 6.75
C LEU A 77 0.42 2.56 6.82
N LEU A 78 -0.33 2.97 5.81
CA LEU A 78 -1.69 2.51 5.59
C LEU A 78 -1.71 1.49 4.45
N VAL A 79 -2.66 0.57 4.48
CA VAL A 79 -2.87 -0.43 3.44
C VAL A 79 -4.32 -0.35 2.97
N THR A 80 -4.54 -0.38 1.65
CA THR A 80 -5.88 -0.34 1.07
C THR A 80 -6.00 -1.23 -0.17
N TYR A 81 -7.21 -1.35 -0.71
CA TYR A 81 -7.46 -2.01 -1.98
C TYR A 81 -6.83 -1.24 -3.15
N HIS A 82 -6.42 -1.95 -4.20
CA HIS A 82 -5.97 -1.28 -5.42
C HIS A 82 -7.14 -0.53 -6.08
N PRO A 83 -6.96 0.65 -6.69
CA PRO A 83 -8.05 1.41 -7.32
C PRO A 83 -8.82 0.59 -8.35
N ALA A 84 -8.13 -0.21 -9.16
CA ALA A 84 -8.76 -1.11 -10.11
C ALA A 84 -9.70 -2.13 -9.45
N ALA A 85 -9.40 -2.59 -8.24
CA ALA A 85 -10.25 -3.52 -7.50
C ALA A 85 -11.44 -2.79 -6.86
N ALA A 86 -11.21 -1.60 -6.27
CA ALA A 86 -12.26 -0.73 -5.74
C ALA A 86 -13.28 -0.29 -6.81
N MET A 87 -12.85 -0.12 -8.07
CA MET A 87 -13.73 0.19 -9.20
C MET A 87 -14.51 -1.04 -9.69
N ARG A 88 -13.94 -2.25 -9.61
CA ARG A 88 -14.56 -3.50 -10.09
C ARG A 88 -15.50 -4.12 -9.07
N PHE A 89 -15.19 -4.02 -7.79
CA PHE A 89 -15.88 -4.70 -6.71
C PHE A 89 -16.53 -3.67 -5.77
N PRO A 90 -17.87 -3.54 -5.77
CA PRO A 90 -18.57 -2.55 -4.96
C PRO A 90 -18.23 -2.61 -3.47
N ALA A 91 -18.06 -3.81 -2.92
CA ALA A 91 -17.71 -4.03 -1.51
C ALA A 91 -16.35 -3.43 -1.10
N GLN A 92 -15.46 -3.15 -2.06
CA GLN A 92 -14.13 -2.57 -1.80
C GLN A 92 -14.10 -1.05 -1.99
N ARG A 93 -15.16 -0.46 -2.57
CA ARG A 93 -15.19 0.96 -2.94
C ARG A 93 -15.20 1.87 -1.71
N GLN A 94 -16.14 1.65 -0.78
CA GLN A 94 -16.23 2.48 0.42
C GLN A 94 -14.97 2.35 1.30
N PRO A 95 -14.50 1.12 1.62
CA PRO A 95 -13.25 0.94 2.37
C PRO A 95 -12.04 1.65 1.74
N PHE A 96 -11.95 1.66 0.40
CA PHE A 96 -10.89 2.36 -0.31
C PHE A 96 -10.91 3.87 -0.06
N PHE A 97 -12.08 4.50 -0.12
CA PHE A 97 -12.22 5.93 0.14
C PHE A 97 -11.98 6.28 1.60
N ASP A 98 -12.40 5.42 2.53
CA ASP A 98 -12.17 5.61 3.96
C ASP A 98 -10.66 5.58 4.28
N ASP A 99 -9.93 4.61 3.74
CA ASP A 99 -8.47 4.52 3.92
C ASP A 99 -7.74 5.70 3.26
N LEU A 100 -8.19 6.14 2.09
CA LEU A 100 -7.61 7.29 1.40
C LEU A 100 -7.81 8.57 2.21
N ARG A 101 -9.01 8.77 2.79
CA ARG A 101 -9.28 9.90 3.68
C ARG A 101 -8.39 9.84 4.91
N ALA A 102 -8.29 8.69 5.58
CA ALA A 102 -7.43 8.50 6.73
C ALA A 102 -5.95 8.80 6.41
N ALA A 103 -5.46 8.41 5.22
CA ALA A 103 -4.12 8.74 4.77
C ALA A 103 -3.92 10.25 4.58
N CYS A 104 -4.91 10.95 4.01
CA CYS A 104 -4.88 12.40 3.85
C CYS A 104 -4.91 13.13 5.20
N GLU A 105 -5.72 12.67 6.15
CA GLU A 105 -5.79 13.21 7.52
C GLU A 105 -4.44 13.04 8.23
N GLN A 106 -3.85 11.85 8.18
CA GLN A 106 -2.53 11.58 8.77
C GLN A 106 -1.39 12.36 8.09
N ALA A 107 -1.59 12.76 6.84
CA ALA A 107 -0.66 13.61 6.09
C ALA A 107 -0.92 15.11 6.29
N GLY A 108 -1.94 15.50 7.06
CA GLY A 108 -2.32 16.91 7.27
C GLY A 108 -2.89 17.60 6.03
N LEU A 109 -3.34 16.83 5.02
CA LEU A 109 -3.89 17.35 3.76
C LEU A 109 -5.38 17.71 3.86
N VAL A 110 -6.06 17.18 4.86
CA VAL A 110 -7.46 17.46 5.18
C VAL A 110 -7.62 17.58 6.70
N ALA A 111 -8.59 18.37 7.15
CA ALA A 111 -8.90 18.48 8.57
C ALA A 111 -9.33 17.12 9.13
N VAL A 112 -8.80 16.75 10.30
CA VAL A 112 -9.31 15.61 11.06
C VAL A 112 -10.74 15.95 11.47
N ALA A 113 -11.70 15.11 11.12
CA ALA A 113 -13.07 15.32 11.56
C ALA A 113 -13.11 15.30 13.10
N SER A 114 -13.37 16.45 13.72
CA SER A 114 -13.64 16.53 15.15
C SER A 114 -14.91 15.75 15.43
N SER A 115 -14.77 14.64 16.15
CA SER A 115 -15.86 13.87 16.75
C SER A 115 -16.60 14.67 17.80
#